data_AF-A0A9D2FA38-F1
#
_entry.id   AF-A0A9D2FA38-F1
#
_cell.length_a   1.000
_cell.length_b   1.000
_cell.length_c   1.000
_cell.angle_alpha   90.00
_cell.angle_beta   90.00
_cell.angle_gamma   90.00
#
_symmetry.space_group_name_H-M   'P 1'
#
loop_
_entity.id
_entity.type
_entity.pdbx_description
1 polymer ?
#
loop_
_entity_poly.entity_id
_entity_poly.type
_entity_poly.pdbx_seq_one_letter_code
_entity_poly.pdbx_strand_id
1 'polypeptide(L)'
;VTLERLWDCYAIQKPEKVKQTSTVRQLADLVSLVRFEMGEADSLQPFADKVNYNFQQWTFRRNAGAVHFTPEQMEWLQLVKDHIATSLSIQKEDLDLSPFDRKGGLGRFYQVFGDKYEEILREMNRELVA
;
A
#
# COMPACT_ATOMS: atom_id res chain seq x y z
N VAL A 1 1.82 -26.93 0.65
CA VAL A 1 0.50 -26.30 0.43
C VAL A 1 0.75 -24.95 -0.23
N THR A 2 0.00 -24.58 -1.28
CA THR A 2 0.14 -23.27 -1.94
C THR A 2 -0.72 -22.23 -1.22
N LEU A 3 -0.35 -20.96 -1.32
CA LEU A 3 -1.11 -19.87 -0.70
C LEU A 3 -2.56 -19.80 -1.18
N GLU A 4 -2.77 -19.98 -2.48
CA GLU A 4 -4.11 -20.02 -3.10
C GLU A 4 -4.98 -21.10 -2.44
N ARG A 5 -4.44 -22.31 -2.24
CA ARG A 5 -5.17 -23.39 -1.59
C ARG A 5 -5.49 -23.09 -0.12
N LEU A 6 -4.60 -22.39 0.59
CA LEU A 6 -4.89 -21.96 1.97
C LEU A 6 -6.03 -20.93 1.98
N TRP A 7 -5.97 -19.95 1.10
CA TRP A 7 -7.01 -18.92 0.98
C TRP A 7 -8.36 -19.55 0.64
N ASP A 8 -8.39 -20.48 -0.32
CA ASP A 8 -9.60 -21.23 -0.69
C ASP A 8 -10.18 -21.99 0.50
N CYS A 9 -9.33 -22.63 1.31
CA CYS A 9 -9.78 -23.30 2.53
C CYS A 9 -10.46 -22.33 3.52
N TYR A 10 -9.89 -21.13 3.72
CA TYR A 10 -10.52 -20.11 4.57
C TYR A 10 -11.83 -19.59 3.98
N ALA A 11 -11.88 -19.36 2.66
CA ALA A 11 -13.08 -18.91 1.97
C ALA A 11 -14.23 -19.94 2.08
N ILE A 12 -13.91 -21.23 2.09
CA ILE A 12 -14.89 -22.30 2.32
C ILE A 12 -15.33 -22.35 3.79
N GLN A 13 -14.40 -22.25 4.74
CA GLN A 13 -14.70 -22.41 6.16
C GLN A 13 -15.40 -21.20 6.78
N LYS A 14 -15.08 -19.98 6.34
CA LYS A 14 -15.54 -18.71 6.93
C LYS A 14 -15.94 -17.72 5.81
N PRO A 15 -16.92 -18.06 4.97
CA PRO A 15 -17.26 -17.27 3.77
C PRO A 15 -17.64 -15.81 4.08
N GLU A 16 -18.21 -15.54 5.25
CA GLU A 16 -18.60 -14.21 5.70
C GLU A 16 -17.41 -13.30 6.10
N LYS A 17 -16.22 -13.89 6.30
CA LYS A 17 -15.02 -13.18 6.75
C LYS A 17 -13.93 -13.05 5.69
N VAL A 18 -14.14 -13.59 4.49
CA VAL A 18 -13.11 -13.67 3.45
C VAL A 18 -13.59 -13.01 2.17
N LYS A 19 -12.80 -12.08 1.63
CA LYS A 19 -13.03 -11.55 0.27
C LYS A 19 -12.39 -12.46 -0.78
N GLN A 20 -13.07 -12.66 -1.90
CA GLN A 20 -12.53 -13.43 -3.03
C GLN A 20 -11.37 -12.69 -3.69
N THR A 21 -10.32 -13.42 -4.04
CA THR A 21 -9.08 -12.87 -4.61
C THR A 21 -9.18 -12.70 -6.13
N SER A 22 -8.70 -11.56 -6.62
CA SER A 22 -8.29 -11.38 -8.03
C SER A 22 -6.77 -11.59 -8.12
N THR A 23 -6.28 -12.12 -9.25
CA THR A 23 -4.95 -12.73 -9.47
C THR A 23 -3.72 -11.81 -9.26
N VAL A 24 -3.58 -11.14 -8.11
CA VAL A 24 -2.47 -10.21 -7.85
C VAL A 24 -1.82 -10.47 -6.48
N ARG A 25 -0.59 -11.00 -6.58
CA ARG A 25 0.54 -10.95 -5.62
C ARG A 25 0.40 -11.64 -4.26
N GLN A 26 0.55 -12.96 -4.36
CA GLN A 26 0.63 -13.95 -3.28
C GLN A 26 1.62 -13.60 -2.12
N LEU A 27 2.73 -12.90 -2.34
CA LEU A 27 3.70 -12.70 -1.25
C LEU A 27 3.24 -11.69 -0.18
N ALA A 28 2.60 -10.59 -0.56
CA ALA A 28 2.11 -9.61 0.41
C ALA A 28 0.87 -10.13 1.17
N ASP A 29 0.09 -11.02 0.55
CA ASP A 29 -1.08 -11.65 1.17
C ASP A 29 -0.73 -12.63 2.29
N LEU A 30 0.52 -13.10 2.38
CA LEU A 30 1.01 -13.80 3.56
C LEU A 30 0.91 -12.93 4.82
N VAL A 31 1.14 -11.62 4.70
CA VAL A 31 0.98 -10.69 5.82
C VAL A 31 -0.48 -10.61 6.25
N SER A 32 -1.41 -10.56 5.29
CA SER A 32 -2.84 -10.59 5.58
C SER A 32 -3.26 -11.86 6.32
N LEU A 33 -2.74 -13.03 5.91
CA LEU A 33 -3.00 -14.29 6.60
C LEU A 33 -2.45 -14.32 8.02
N VAL A 34 -1.19 -13.91 8.21
CA VAL A 34 -0.55 -13.88 9.54
C VAL A 34 -1.34 -12.97 10.48
N ARG A 35 -1.72 -11.77 10.03
CA ARG A 35 -2.51 -10.83 10.84
C ARG A 35 -3.90 -11.37 11.18
N PHE A 36 -4.57 -12.02 10.24
CA PHE A 36 -5.86 -12.65 10.48
C PHE A 36 -5.78 -13.77 11.52
N GLU A 37 -4.77 -14.64 11.42
CA GLU A 37 -4.55 -15.72 12.39
C GLU A 37 -4.14 -15.20 13.78
N MET A 38 -3.41 -14.10 13.84
CA MET A 38 -3.07 -13.41 15.09
C MET A 38 -4.24 -12.63 15.70
N GLY A 39 -5.39 -12.55 15.01
CA GLY A 39 -6.56 -11.78 15.46
C GLY A 39 -6.39 -10.27 15.35
N GLU A 40 -5.40 -9.80 14.59
CA GLU A 40 -5.18 -8.37 14.30
C GLU A 40 -6.07 -7.86 13.17
N ALA A 41 -6.70 -8.77 12.41
CA ALA A 41 -7.64 -8.46 11.35
C ALA A 41 -8.94 -9.26 11.51
N ASP A 42 -10.08 -8.57 11.54
CA ASP A 42 -11.41 -9.21 11.68
C ASP A 42 -11.84 -9.99 10.43
N SER A 43 -11.27 -9.65 9.28
CA SER A 43 -11.57 -10.24 7.98
C SER A 43 -10.29 -10.45 7.17
N LEU A 44 -10.24 -11.54 6.40
CA LEU A 44 -9.16 -11.81 5.47
C LEU A 44 -9.45 -11.14 4.12
N GLN A 45 -8.59 -10.20 3.73
CA GLN A 45 -8.65 -9.51 2.44
C GLN A 45 -7.23 -9.33 1.87
N PRO A 46 -7.09 -9.21 0.53
CA PRO A 46 -5.80 -8.99 -0.09
C PRO A 46 -5.09 -7.77 0.49
N PHE A 47 -3.78 -7.85 0.68
CA PHE A 47 -3.01 -6.77 1.28
C PHE A 47 -3.08 -5.49 0.44
N ALA A 48 -3.03 -5.64 -0.89
CA ALA A 48 -3.16 -4.53 -1.82
C ALA A 48 -4.50 -3.79 -1.67
N ASP A 49 -5.61 -4.49 -1.41
CA ASP A 49 -6.92 -3.88 -1.21
C ASP A 49 -6.96 -3.03 0.05
N LYS A 50 -6.34 -3.52 1.13
CA LYS A 50 -6.18 -2.78 2.38
C LYS A 50 -5.34 -1.52 2.19
N VAL A 51 -4.20 -1.62 1.50
CA VAL A 51 -3.36 -0.47 1.15
C VAL A 51 -4.11 0.56 0.30
N ASN A 52 -4.87 0.10 -0.71
CA ASN A 52 -5.70 0.96 -1.55
C ASN A 52 -6.77 1.71 -0.74
N TYR A 53 -7.46 1.00 0.16
CA TYR A 53 -8.45 1.60 1.05
C TYR A 53 -7.80 2.65 1.97
N ASN A 54 -6.71 2.27 2.65
CA ASN A 54 -6.00 3.16 3.56
C ASN A 54 -5.47 4.41 2.82
N PHE A 55 -5.00 4.28 1.58
CA PHE A 55 -4.58 5.40 0.75
C PHE A 55 -5.71 6.38 0.44
N GLN A 56 -6.90 5.87 0.08
CA GLN A 56 -8.07 6.73 -0.13
C GLN A 56 -8.44 7.50 1.14
N GLN A 57 -8.43 6.83 2.30
CA GLN A 57 -8.72 7.49 3.57
C GLN A 57 -7.66 8.53 3.95
N TRP A 58 -6.37 8.20 3.77
CA TRP A 58 -5.26 9.09 4.06
C TRP A 58 -5.26 10.33 3.15
N THR A 59 -5.42 10.15 1.84
CA THR A 59 -5.52 11.26 0.88
C THR A 59 -6.72 12.15 1.15
N PHE A 60 -7.88 11.56 1.49
CA PHE A 60 -9.07 12.33 1.89
C PHE A 60 -8.79 13.20 3.12
N ARG A 61 -8.16 12.64 4.17
CA ARG A 61 -7.76 13.41 5.37
C ARG A 61 -6.78 14.53 5.04
N ARG A 62 -5.75 14.26 4.22
CA ARG A 62 -4.77 15.27 3.80
C ARG A 62 -5.42 16.39 2.97
N ASN A 63 -6.37 16.06 2.12
CA ASN A 63 -7.08 17.01 1.27
C ASN A 63 -8.26 17.71 1.95
N ALA A 64 -8.62 17.37 3.19
CA ALA A 64 -9.67 18.06 3.93
C ALA A 64 -9.23 19.43 4.50
N GLY A 65 -7.93 19.77 4.41
CA GLY A 65 -7.37 21.06 4.78
C GLY A 65 -7.26 22.04 3.61
N ALA A 66 -6.70 23.23 3.85
CA ALA A 66 -6.49 24.27 2.83
C ALA A 66 -5.36 23.95 1.83
N VAL A 67 -4.55 22.93 2.10
CA VAL A 67 -3.42 22.52 1.25
C VAL A 67 -3.78 21.19 0.60
N HIS A 68 -3.88 21.20 -0.73
CA HIS A 68 -4.13 20.02 -1.53
C HIS A 68 -2.86 19.58 -2.23
N PHE A 69 -2.73 18.27 -2.46
CA PHE A 69 -1.67 17.76 -3.33
C PHE A 69 -1.90 18.25 -4.77
N THR A 70 -0.81 18.66 -5.43
CA THR A 70 -0.85 18.95 -6.86
C THR A 70 -1.10 17.67 -7.67
N PRO A 71 -1.54 17.75 -8.94
CA PRO A 71 -1.66 16.57 -9.78
C PRO A 71 -0.37 15.75 -9.86
N GLU A 72 0.79 16.41 -9.98
CA GLU A 72 2.09 15.73 -9.99
C GLU A 72 2.40 15.04 -8.66
N GLN A 73 2.12 15.69 -7.53
CA GLN A 73 2.27 15.07 -6.21
C GLN A 73 1.38 13.82 -6.11
N MET A 74 0.12 13.89 -6.55
CA MET A 74 -0.78 12.74 -6.51
C MET A 74 -0.31 11.57 -7.38
N GLU A 75 0.25 11.83 -8.55
CA GLU A 75 0.85 10.78 -9.39
C GLU A 75 1.99 10.05 -8.67
N TRP A 76 2.88 10.80 -8.01
CA TRP A 76 3.96 10.22 -7.22
C TRP A 76 3.42 9.41 -6.03
N LEU A 77 2.45 9.94 -5.29
CA LEU A 77 1.82 9.23 -4.18
C LEU A 77 1.15 7.93 -4.64
N GLN A 78 0.58 7.89 -5.85
CA GLN A 78 -0.02 6.68 -6.40
C GLN A 78 1.04 5.61 -6.73
N LEU A 79 2.18 6.00 -7.30
CA LEU A 79 3.31 5.09 -7.53
C LEU A 79 3.88 4.54 -6.23
N VAL A 80 4.02 5.39 -5.20
CA VAL A 80 4.47 4.95 -3.87
C VAL A 80 3.48 3.96 -3.25
N LYS A 81 2.18 4.24 -3.32
CA LYS A 81 1.13 3.32 -2.87
C LYS A 81 1.22 1.98 -3.60
N ASP A 82 1.38 1.99 -4.93
CA ASP A 82 1.49 0.76 -5.71
C ASP A 82 2.75 -0.05 -5.36
N HIS A 83 3.86 0.62 -5.05
CA HIS A 83 5.05 -0.05 -4.52
C HIS A 83 4.76 -0.70 -3.16
N ILE A 84 4.24 0.06 -2.19
CA ILE A 84 3.93 -0.42 -0.83
C ILE A 84 2.95 -1.60 -0.87
N ALA A 85 1.92 -1.56 -1.72
CA ALA A 85 0.95 -2.64 -1.89
C ALA A 85 1.58 -3.99 -2.25
N THR A 86 2.85 -3.99 -2.65
CA THR A 86 3.53 -5.16 -3.20
C THR A 86 4.83 -5.50 -2.47
N SER A 87 5.48 -4.50 -1.87
CA SER A 87 6.75 -4.61 -1.13
C SER A 87 6.59 -4.38 0.38
N LEU A 88 5.37 -4.13 0.87
CA LEU A 88 5.01 -3.79 2.26
C LEU A 88 5.51 -2.44 2.78
N SER A 89 6.55 -1.88 2.16
CA SER A 89 7.11 -0.57 2.52
C SER A 89 7.86 0.02 1.33
N ILE A 90 8.22 1.29 1.42
CA ILE A 90 9.13 1.98 0.50
C ILE A 90 10.27 2.63 1.29
N GLN A 91 11.49 2.56 0.77
CA GLN A 91 12.67 3.26 1.27
C GLN A 91 13.06 4.37 0.28
N LYS A 92 13.93 5.28 0.70
CA LYS A 92 14.38 6.38 -0.18
C LYS A 92 15.15 5.85 -1.39
N GLU A 93 15.91 4.76 -1.20
CA GLU A 93 16.69 4.09 -2.24
C GLU A 93 15.78 3.48 -3.32
N ASP A 94 14.55 3.10 -2.97
CA ASP A 94 13.59 2.57 -3.95
C ASP A 94 13.17 3.63 -4.97
N LEU A 95 13.29 4.93 -4.64
CA LEU A 95 13.02 6.03 -5.57
C LEU A 95 14.05 6.13 -6.69
N ASP A 96 15.22 5.50 -6.55
CA ASP A 96 16.22 5.41 -7.61
C ASP A 96 15.99 4.20 -8.54
N LEU A 97 14.94 3.42 -8.29
CA LEU A 97 14.57 2.24 -9.06
C LEU A 97 13.31 2.47 -9.90
N SER A 98 13.03 1.54 -10.82
CA SER A 98 11.85 1.61 -11.66
C SER A 98 10.55 1.36 -10.88
N PRO A 99 9.46 2.12 -11.13
CA PRO A 99 9.27 3.10 -12.22
C PRO A 99 9.67 4.55 -11.89
N PHE A 100 10.18 4.82 -10.69
CA PHE A 100 10.47 6.17 -10.21
C PHE A 100 11.65 6.81 -10.95
N ASP A 101 12.68 6.02 -11.27
CA ASP A 101 13.84 6.42 -12.07
C ASP A 101 13.45 7.10 -13.40
N ARG A 102 12.46 6.56 -14.09
CA ARG A 102 11.91 7.09 -15.35
C ARG A 102 11.21 8.44 -15.18
N LYS A 103 10.82 8.79 -13.96
CA LYS A 103 10.22 10.09 -13.60
C LYS A 103 11.26 11.03 -12.95
N GLY A 104 12.55 10.71 -13.02
CA GLY A 104 13.64 11.52 -12.46
C GLY A 104 14.06 11.13 -11.04
N GLY A 105 13.55 10.01 -10.53
CA GLY A 105 13.98 9.35 -9.30
C GLY A 105 13.88 10.19 -8.03
N LEU A 106 14.74 9.89 -7.06
CA LEU A 106 14.80 10.59 -5.77
C LEU A 106 14.95 12.11 -5.93
N GLY A 107 15.76 12.55 -6.91
CA GLY A 107 15.98 13.97 -7.19
C GLY A 107 14.70 14.70 -7.60
N ARG A 108 13.90 14.11 -8.51
CA ARG A 108 12.61 14.70 -8.88
C ARG A 108 11.60 14.64 -7.74
N PHE A 109 11.56 13.54 -7.00
CA PHE A 109 10.69 13.41 -5.83
C PHE A 109 10.96 14.52 -4.80
N TYR A 110 12.24 14.81 -4.52
CA TYR A 110 12.65 15.93 -3.67
C TYR A 110 12.19 17.29 -4.23
N GLN A 111 12.30 17.53 -5.53
CA GLN A 111 11.80 18.78 -6.13
C GLN A 111 10.28 18.96 -5.97
N VAL A 112 9.54 17.85 -5.97
CA VAL A 112 8.07 17.84 -5.90
C VAL A 112 7.54 18.00 -4.47
N PHE A 113 8.23 17.43 -3.48
CA PHE A 113 7.79 17.44 -2.07
C PHE A 113 8.64 18.33 -1.14
N GLY A 114 9.79 18.80 -1.61
CA GLY A 114 10.75 19.61 -0.85
C GLY A 114 11.27 18.90 0.40
N ASP A 115 11.54 19.68 1.45
CA ASP A 115 12.07 19.17 2.73
C ASP A 115 11.15 18.16 3.43
N LYS A 116 9.87 18.07 3.01
CA LYS A 116 8.88 17.15 3.58
C LYS A 116 8.87 15.77 2.94
N TYR A 117 9.73 15.50 1.96
CA TYR A 117 9.67 14.24 1.19
C TYR A 117 9.84 13.00 2.09
N GLU A 118 10.77 13.02 3.05
CA GLU A 118 10.96 11.88 3.99
C GLU A 118 9.79 11.72 4.95
N GLU A 119 9.19 12.83 5.39
CA GLU A 119 8.00 12.81 6.24
C GLU A 119 6.84 12.13 5.51
N ILE A 120 6.63 12.49 4.24
CA ILE A 120 5.61 11.88 3.38
C ILE A 120 5.84 10.37 3.22
N LEU A 121 7.06 9.94 2.91
CA LEU A 121 7.35 8.50 2.79
C LEU A 121 7.11 7.74 4.10
N ARG A 122 7.52 8.31 5.23
CA ARG A 122 7.34 7.72 6.56
C ARG A 122 5.85 7.63 6.93
N GLU A 123 5.11 8.69 6.68
CA GLU A 123 3.67 8.75 6.92
C GLU A 123 2.95 7.71 6.08
N MET A 124 3.25 7.61 4.78
CA MET A 124 2.65 6.59 3.91
C MET A 124 2.98 5.17 4.36
N ASN A 125 4.24 4.87 4.68
CA ASN A 125 4.61 3.54 5.20
C ASN A 125 3.82 3.15 6.45
N ARG A 126 3.53 4.13 7.32
CA ARG A 126 2.73 3.88 8.52
C ARG A 126 1.24 3.75 8.20
N GLU A 127 0.67 4.75 7.54
CA GLU A 127 -0.77 4.89 7.36
C GLU A 127 -1.33 3.85 6.39
N LEU A 128 -0.55 3.44 5.38
CA LEU A 128 -1.05 2.52 4.36
C LEU A 128 -1.03 1.06 4.81
N VAL A 129 -0.12 0.71 5.72
CA VAL A 129 0.10 -0.67 6.20
C VAL A 129 -0.67 -0.96 7.50
N ALA A 130 -1.15 0.08 8.19
CA ALA A 130 -1.91 0.00 9.44
C ALA A 130 -3.27 -0.71 9.32
#